data_AF-A0A7V6SMH5-F1
#
_entry.id   AF-A0A7V6SMH5-F1
#
_cell.length_a   1.000
_cell.length_b   1.000
_cell.length_c   1.000
_cell.angle_alpha   90.00
_cell.angle_beta   90.00
_cell.angle_gamma   90.00
#
_symmetry.space_group_name_H-M   'P 1'
#
loop_
_entity.id
_entity.type
_entity.pdbx_description
1 polymer ?
#
loop_
_entity_poly.entity_id
_entity_poly.type
_entity_poly.pdbx_seq_one_letter_code
_entity_poly.pdbx_strand_id
1 'polypeptide(L)'
;MNQKLSQFKALVNEWLEDASDDDAEMMQLHAAMWDALSSVLAEREAGLPPLSRISADNVRLVVTDADTGRVFLRHLPLEYSESSNGVVLKGETFAAQPTKIVFLTEFALGKLLELQGQGQDEHVCDGHHSHDHHHHEHESGGNVDCVPGDDCTSCADSSCEHSRVANE
;
A
#
# COMPACT_ATOMS: atom_id res chain seq x y z
N MET A 1 -34.15 5.37 22.97
CA MET A 1 -33.93 4.64 21.70
C MET A 1 -34.53 5.50 20.58
N ASN A 2 -33.84 5.67 19.44
CA ASN A 2 -34.29 6.55 18.35
C ASN A 2 -35.58 6.01 17.71
N GLN A 3 -36.64 6.82 17.63
CA GLN A 3 -37.96 6.42 17.10
C GLN A 3 -37.88 5.83 15.67
N LYS A 4 -37.01 6.38 14.82
CA LYS A 4 -36.81 5.86 13.46
C LYS A 4 -36.21 4.47 13.45
N LEU A 5 -35.29 4.19 14.39
CA LEU A 5 -34.67 2.87 14.52
C LEU A 5 -35.69 1.83 14.99
N SER A 6 -36.60 2.22 15.88
CA SER A 6 -37.69 1.34 16.32
C SER A 6 -38.67 1.01 15.18
N GLN A 7 -39.01 1.99 14.35
CA GLN A 7 -39.87 1.78 13.17
C GLN A 7 -39.20 0.86 12.14
N PHE A 8 -37.93 1.10 11.85
CA PHE A 8 -37.15 0.24 10.96
C PHE A 8 -37.10 -1.21 11.46
N LYS A 9 -36.85 -1.41 12.77
CA LYS A 9 -36.87 -2.74 13.37
C LYS A 9 -38.21 -3.44 13.21
N ALA A 10 -39.32 -2.73 13.40
CA ALA A 10 -40.66 -3.30 13.25
C ALA A 10 -40.92 -3.76 11.81
N LEU A 11 -40.57 -2.91 10.83
CA LEU A 11 -40.70 -3.21 9.40
C LEU A 11 -39.87 -4.43 8.97
N VAL A 12 -38.62 -4.51 9.44
CA VAL A 12 -37.76 -5.67 9.17
C VAL A 12 -38.37 -6.94 9.75
N ASN A 13 -38.88 -6.90 10.99
CA ASN A 13 -39.51 -8.08 11.59
C ASN A 13 -40.74 -8.56 10.81
N GLU A 14 -41.60 -7.64 10.35
CA GLU A 14 -42.76 -7.96 9.53
C GLU A 14 -42.36 -8.68 8.23
N TRP A 15 -41.33 -8.18 7.53
CA TRP A 15 -40.82 -8.83 6.31
C TRP A 15 -40.27 -10.24 6.53
N LEU A 16 -39.72 -10.51 7.71
CA LEU A 16 -39.19 -11.84 8.04
C LEU A 16 -40.29 -12.82 8.44
N GLU A 17 -41.39 -12.33 9.02
CA GLU A 17 -42.55 -13.16 9.39
C GLU A 17 -43.35 -13.60 8.14
N ASP A 18 -43.44 -12.75 7.12
CA ASP A 18 -44.15 -13.04 5.85
C ASP A 18 -43.40 -14.04 4.95
N ALA A 19 -42.10 -14.22 5.13
CA ALA A 19 -41.24 -15.09 4.31
C ALA A 19 -41.22 -16.57 4.79
N SER A 20 -42.14 -16.98 5.66
CA SER A 20 -41.96 -18.09 6.60
C SER A 20 -42.29 -19.52 6.13
N ASP A 21 -42.61 -19.75 4.85
CA ASP A 21 -42.95 -21.11 4.39
C ASP A 21 -41.73 -21.94 3.89
N ASP A 22 -40.57 -21.32 3.61
CA ASP A 22 -39.32 -22.01 3.22
C ASP A 22 -38.08 -21.45 3.96
N ASP A 23 -37.50 -22.26 4.83
CA ASP A 23 -36.29 -21.94 5.60
C ASP A 23 -35.09 -21.56 4.69
N ALA A 24 -34.99 -22.12 3.49
CA ALA A 24 -33.89 -21.83 2.57
C ALA A 24 -34.03 -20.45 1.91
N GLU A 25 -35.24 -20.08 1.51
CA GLU A 25 -35.54 -18.74 0.98
C GLU A 25 -35.33 -17.66 2.06
N MET A 26 -35.75 -17.94 3.30
CA MET A 26 -35.52 -17.04 4.43
C MET A 26 -34.02 -16.82 4.71
N MET A 27 -33.19 -17.86 4.62
CA MET A 27 -31.73 -17.73 4.80
C MET A 27 -31.09 -16.87 3.71
N GLN A 28 -31.51 -17.03 2.45
CA GLN A 28 -31.04 -16.17 1.35
C GLN A 28 -31.50 -14.72 1.54
N LEU A 29 -32.73 -14.51 2.00
CA LEU A 29 -33.28 -13.18 2.29
C LEU A 29 -32.48 -12.46 3.37
N HIS A 30 -32.07 -13.18 4.44
CA HIS A 30 -31.23 -12.60 5.50
C HIS A 30 -29.89 -12.09 4.96
N ALA A 31 -29.20 -12.88 4.13
CA ALA A 31 -27.94 -12.48 3.54
C ALA A 31 -28.12 -11.27 2.61
N ALA A 32 -29.11 -11.34 1.70
CA ALA A 32 -29.41 -10.27 0.76
C ALA A 32 -29.79 -8.95 1.47
N MET A 33 -30.52 -9.02 2.57
CA MET A 33 -30.89 -7.84 3.36
C MET A 33 -29.65 -7.16 3.98
N TRP A 34 -28.68 -7.94 4.45
CA TRP A 34 -27.43 -7.40 4.96
C TRP A 34 -26.61 -6.69 3.86
N ASP A 35 -26.52 -7.30 2.67
CA ASP A 35 -25.82 -6.72 1.53
C ASP A 35 -26.49 -5.43 1.05
N ALA A 36 -27.82 -5.40 0.99
CA ALA A 36 -28.58 -4.20 0.63
C ALA A 36 -28.32 -3.05 1.62
N LEU A 37 -28.39 -3.32 2.93
CA LEU A 37 -28.09 -2.31 3.95
C LEU A 37 -26.65 -1.82 3.84
N SER A 38 -25.71 -2.73 3.65
CA SER A 38 -24.28 -2.41 3.53
C SER A 38 -23.99 -1.55 2.29
N SER A 39 -24.64 -1.85 1.16
CA SER A 39 -24.53 -1.08 -0.08
C SER A 39 -25.01 0.36 0.11
N VAL A 40 -26.18 0.56 0.72
CA VAL A 40 -26.73 1.91 0.98
C VAL A 40 -25.78 2.73 1.86
N LEU A 41 -25.13 2.11 2.84
CA LEU A 41 -24.14 2.79 3.69
C LEU A 41 -22.85 3.09 2.92
N ALA A 42 -22.38 2.17 2.08
CA ALA A 42 -21.19 2.36 1.25
C ALA A 42 -21.37 3.52 0.26
N GLU A 43 -22.55 3.65 -0.37
CA GLU A 43 -22.87 4.77 -1.26
C GLU A 43 -22.83 6.12 -0.54
N ARG A 44 -23.26 6.17 0.72
CA ARG A 44 -23.19 7.38 1.54
C ARG A 44 -21.76 7.72 1.92
N GLU A 45 -20.96 6.72 2.28
CA GLU A 45 -19.54 6.91 2.61
C GLU A 45 -18.74 7.41 1.39
N ALA A 46 -19.03 6.89 0.19
CA ALA A 46 -18.37 7.32 -1.05
C ALA A 46 -18.57 8.81 -1.37
N GLY A 47 -19.59 9.46 -0.79
CA GLY A 47 -19.81 10.90 -0.89
C GLY A 47 -19.00 11.75 0.08
N LEU A 48 -18.25 11.13 1.01
CA LEU A 48 -17.44 11.83 2.00
C LEU A 48 -15.98 11.99 1.52
N PRO A 49 -15.22 12.95 2.08
CA PRO A 49 -13.81 13.08 1.79
C PRO A 49 -13.04 11.80 2.14
N PRO A 50 -12.06 11.38 1.31
CA PRO A 50 -11.32 10.14 1.54
C PRO A 50 -10.51 10.23 2.84
N LEU A 51 -10.51 9.13 3.59
CA LEU A 51 -9.68 8.98 4.79
C LEU A 51 -8.27 8.54 4.39
N SER A 52 -7.26 9.13 5.04
CA SER A 52 -5.87 8.66 4.92
C SER A 52 -5.56 7.49 5.85
N ARG A 53 -6.42 7.26 6.87
CA ARG A 53 -6.26 6.22 7.87
C ARG A 53 -7.59 5.83 8.51
N ILE A 54 -7.76 4.54 8.77
CA ILE A 54 -8.84 3.98 9.60
C ILE A 54 -8.23 3.30 10.82
N SER A 55 -8.83 3.45 12.00
CA SER A 55 -8.41 2.77 13.23
C SER A 55 -9.58 2.40 14.12
N ALA A 56 -9.53 1.24 14.76
CA ALA A 56 -10.55 0.77 15.69
C ALA A 56 -9.99 -0.23 16.70
N ASP A 57 -10.49 -0.22 17.94
CA ASP A 57 -10.14 -1.22 18.97
C ASP A 57 -11.21 -2.33 19.12
N ASN A 58 -12.27 -2.22 18.32
CA ASN A 58 -13.38 -3.17 18.30
C ASN A 58 -13.89 -3.29 16.87
N VAL A 59 -13.68 -4.46 16.27
CA VAL A 59 -14.10 -4.75 14.91
C VAL A 59 -15.33 -5.65 14.94
N ARG A 60 -16.27 -5.40 14.02
CA ARG A 60 -17.43 -6.26 13.80
C ARG A 60 -17.19 -7.09 12.54
N LEU A 61 -17.17 -8.40 12.69
CA LEU A 61 -17.10 -9.34 11.57
C LEU A 61 -18.51 -9.83 11.25
N VAL A 62 -18.83 -9.82 9.95
CA VAL A 62 -20.01 -10.48 9.40
C VAL A 62 -19.52 -11.77 8.78
N VAL A 63 -20.05 -12.89 9.26
CA VAL A 63 -19.63 -14.23 8.87
C VAL A 63 -20.84 -14.97 8.31
N THR A 64 -20.75 -15.35 7.04
CA THR A 64 -21.72 -16.26 6.41
C THR A 64 -21.15 -17.67 6.48
N ASP A 65 -21.86 -18.56 7.18
CA ASP A 65 -21.51 -19.98 7.22
C ASP A 65 -21.75 -20.62 5.85
N ALA A 66 -20.77 -21.37 5.33
CA ALA A 66 -20.83 -21.92 3.98
C ALA A 66 -21.81 -23.11 3.89
N ASP A 67 -21.91 -23.90 4.97
CA ASP A 67 -22.74 -25.12 4.98
C ASP A 67 -24.22 -24.79 5.21
N THR A 68 -24.52 -23.84 6.10
CA THR A 68 -25.90 -23.47 6.45
C THR A 68 -26.39 -22.18 5.83
N GLY A 69 -25.52 -21.36 5.21
CA GLY A 69 -25.88 -20.05 4.67
C GLY A 69 -26.23 -18.99 5.71
N ARG A 70 -26.12 -19.32 7.01
CA ARG A 70 -26.51 -18.42 8.10
C ARG A 70 -25.50 -17.31 8.29
N VAL A 71 -25.99 -16.10 8.50
CA VAL A 71 -25.17 -14.90 8.72
C VAL A 71 -25.08 -14.56 10.20
N PHE A 72 -23.87 -14.30 10.69
CA PHE A 72 -23.59 -13.95 12.08
C PHE A 72 -22.78 -12.66 12.17
N LEU A 73 -23.15 -11.79 13.10
CA LEU A 73 -22.31 -10.66 13.51
C LEU A 73 -21.53 -11.04 14.77
N ARG A 74 -20.21 -10.85 14.73
CA ARG A 74 -19.28 -11.12 15.84
C ARG A 74 -18.48 -9.88 16.17
N HIS A 75 -18.35 -9.60 17.47
CA HIS A 75 -17.46 -8.56 17.95
C HIS A 75 -16.12 -9.20 18.26
N LEU A 76 -15.06 -8.70 17.64
CA LEU A 76 -13.69 -9.12 17.89
C LEU A 76 -12.95 -7.96 18.57
N PRO A 77 -12.54 -8.12 19.83
CA PRO A 77 -11.65 -7.16 20.48
C PRO A 77 -10.25 -7.33 19.89
N LEU A 78 -9.97 -6.57 18.84
CA LEU A 78 -8.67 -6.50 18.18
C LEU A 78 -8.39 -5.05 17.77
N GLU A 79 -7.12 -4.65 17.83
CA GLU A 79 -6.70 -3.33 17.36
C GLU A 79 -6.49 -3.41 15.84
N TYR A 80 -7.31 -2.67 15.10
CA TYR A 80 -7.29 -2.51 13.65
C TYR A 80 -6.68 -1.17 13.28
N SER A 81 -5.76 -1.18 12.31
CA SER A 81 -5.29 0.05 11.67
C SER A 81 -5.05 -0.18 10.18
N GLU A 82 -5.60 0.68 9.35
CA GLU A 82 -5.44 0.66 7.90
C GLU A 82 -4.93 2.01 7.41
N SER A 83 -3.97 1.97 6.49
CA SER A 83 -3.44 3.15 5.79
C SER A 83 -2.97 2.76 4.39
N SER A 84 -2.37 3.69 3.65
CA SER A 84 -1.76 3.41 2.34
C SER A 84 -0.67 2.33 2.36
N ASN A 85 -0.08 2.05 3.53
CA ASN A 85 0.90 0.98 3.68
C ASN A 85 0.28 -0.42 3.86
N GLY A 86 -1.03 -0.49 4.13
CA GLY A 86 -1.77 -1.73 4.34
C GLY A 86 -2.49 -1.81 5.68
N VAL A 87 -2.81 -3.04 6.09
CA VAL A 87 -3.66 -3.36 7.24
C VAL A 87 -2.84 -4.01 8.34
N VAL A 88 -2.99 -3.52 9.57
CA VAL A 88 -2.39 -4.07 10.78
C VAL A 88 -3.50 -4.52 11.72
N LEU A 89 -3.47 -5.80 12.08
CA LEU A 89 -4.31 -6.39 13.11
C LEU A 89 -3.44 -6.72 14.31
N LYS A 90 -3.79 -6.25 15.50
CA LYS A 90 -3.06 -6.56 16.74
C LYS A 90 -3.98 -7.19 17.76
N GLY A 91 -3.40 -8.10 18.53
CA GLY A 91 -4.05 -8.75 19.65
C GLY A 91 -3.01 -9.43 20.52
N GLU A 92 -3.41 -10.51 21.16
CA GLU A 92 -2.55 -11.28 22.05
C GLU A 92 -2.66 -12.78 21.72
N THR A 93 -1.57 -13.51 21.94
CA THR A 93 -1.59 -14.97 21.89
C THR A 93 -2.24 -15.54 23.15
N PHE A 94 -2.50 -16.85 23.16
CA PHE A 94 -2.99 -17.56 24.37
C PHE A 94 -2.06 -17.36 25.59
N ALA A 95 -0.76 -17.14 25.38
CA ALA A 95 0.21 -16.86 26.43
C ALA A 95 0.27 -15.37 26.84
N ALA A 96 -0.75 -14.57 26.50
CA ALA A 96 -0.85 -13.13 26.74
C ALA A 96 0.34 -12.32 26.17
N GLN A 97 0.97 -12.83 25.10
CA GLN A 97 2.03 -12.10 24.40
C GLN A 97 1.42 -11.27 23.28
N PRO A 98 1.76 -9.97 23.15
CA PRO A 98 1.31 -9.15 22.03
C PRO A 98 1.69 -9.78 20.69
N THR A 99 0.73 -9.87 19.77
CA THR A 99 0.93 -10.38 18.41
C THR A 99 0.33 -9.42 17.38
N LYS A 100 0.89 -9.42 16.18
CA LYS A 100 0.42 -8.60 15.07
C LYS A 100 0.45 -9.39 13.77
N ILE A 101 -0.59 -9.23 12.97
CA ILE A 101 -0.64 -9.66 11.57
C ILE A 101 -0.62 -8.38 10.72
N VAL A 102 0.31 -8.32 9.78
CA VAL A 102 0.50 -7.16 8.91
C VAL A 102 0.32 -7.60 7.46
N PHE A 103 -0.64 -7.00 6.79
CA PHE A 103 -0.84 -7.11 5.34
C PHE A 103 -0.27 -5.85 4.71
N LEU A 104 0.71 -6.01 3.83
CA LEU A 104 1.37 -4.89 3.15
C LEU A 104 0.78 -4.68 1.78
N THR A 105 0.59 -3.40 1.41
CA THR A 105 0.31 -3.03 0.01
C THR A 105 1.56 -3.19 -0.84
N GLU A 106 1.39 -3.28 -2.16
CA GLU A 106 2.52 -3.26 -3.11
C GLU A 106 3.40 -2.02 -2.91
N PHE A 107 2.79 -0.87 -2.62
CA PHE A 107 3.51 0.37 -2.31
C PHE A 107 4.41 0.24 -1.07
N ALA A 108 3.91 -0.34 0.02
CA ALA A 108 4.72 -0.56 1.21
C ALA A 108 5.82 -1.59 0.97
N LEU A 109 5.53 -2.64 0.20
CA LEU A 109 6.52 -3.65 -0.17
C LEU A 109 7.64 -3.03 -1.02
N GLY A 110 7.30 -2.20 -2.02
CA GLY A 110 8.29 -1.50 -2.84
C GLY A 110 9.23 -0.63 -2.01
N LYS A 111 8.70 0.13 -1.05
CA LYS A 111 9.51 0.91 -0.11
C LYS A 111 10.46 0.06 0.74
N LEU A 112 10.03 -1.12 1.16
CA LEU A 112 10.90 -2.03 1.92
C LEU A 112 12.04 -2.57 1.05
N LEU A 113 11.75 -2.91 -0.21
CA LEU A 113 12.75 -3.38 -1.17
C LEU A 113 13.77 -2.28 -1.50
N GLU A 114 13.32 -1.04 -1.70
CA GLU A 114 14.21 0.12 -1.87
C GLU A 114 15.18 0.28 -0.68
N LEU A 115 14.67 0.18 0.56
CA LEU A 115 15.51 0.26 1.77
C LEU A 115 16.51 -0.91 1.89
N GLN A 116 16.22 -2.04 1.27
CA GLN A 116 17.12 -3.21 1.20
C GLN A 116 18.11 -3.13 0.04
N GLY A 117 18.10 -2.05 -0.74
CA GLY A 117 18.96 -1.89 -1.93
C GLY A 117 18.49 -2.71 -3.12
N GLN A 118 17.23 -3.13 -3.14
CA GLN A 118 16.58 -3.84 -4.25
C GLN A 118 15.58 -2.93 -5.00
N GLY A 119 15.74 -1.61 -4.87
CA GLY A 119 14.99 -0.63 -5.66
C GLY A 119 15.36 -0.69 -7.14
N GLN A 120 14.54 -0.10 -8.01
CA GLN A 120 14.88 0.04 -9.42
C GLN A 120 16.10 0.98 -9.53
N ASP A 121 17.18 0.50 -10.16
CA ASP A 121 18.39 1.29 -10.48
C ASP A 121 18.13 2.27 -11.64
N GLU A 122 17.01 2.98 -11.64
CA GLU A 122 16.84 4.13 -12.52
C GLU A 122 17.53 5.32 -11.86
N HIS A 123 18.74 5.61 -12.33
CA HIS A 123 19.48 6.81 -11.95
C HIS A 123 18.65 8.06 -12.26
N VAL A 124 18.01 8.64 -11.25
CA VAL A 124 17.40 9.98 -11.32
C VAL A 124 18.52 11.03 -11.23
N CYS A 125 19.48 10.96 -12.16
CA CYS A 125 20.63 11.87 -12.24
C CYS A 125 20.90 12.35 -13.68
N ASP A 126 19.93 12.29 -14.59
CA ASP A 126 20.09 12.84 -15.96
C ASP A 126 19.67 14.32 -16.09
N GLY A 127 19.40 15.01 -14.97
CA GLY A 127 18.73 16.31 -14.98
C GLY A 127 19.55 17.56 -14.65
N HIS A 128 20.86 17.46 -14.38
CA HIS A 128 21.57 18.59 -13.75
C HIS A 128 22.94 18.96 -14.31
N HIS A 129 23.16 18.95 -15.64
CA HIS A 129 24.28 19.72 -16.21
C HIS A 129 23.94 20.35 -17.57
N SER A 130 23.04 21.34 -17.59
CA SER A 130 23.07 22.40 -18.60
C SER A 130 23.49 23.71 -17.93
N HIS A 131 24.78 23.80 -17.56
CA HIS A 131 25.39 25.10 -17.33
C HIS A 131 25.72 25.69 -18.69
N ASP A 132 24.95 26.72 -19.09
CA ASP A 132 25.23 27.59 -20.22
C ASP A 132 26.62 28.23 -20.03
N HIS A 133 27.64 27.64 -20.66
CA HIS A 133 28.93 28.29 -20.83
C HIS A 133 28.90 29.15 -22.08
N HIS A 134 28.76 30.46 -21.87
CA HIS A 134 29.02 31.48 -22.85
C HIS A 134 30.40 31.27 -23.50
N HIS A 135 30.40 31.08 -24.83
CA HIS A 135 31.59 31.11 -25.66
C HIS A 135 32.31 32.46 -25.52
N HIS A 136 33.51 32.44 -24.96
CA HIS A 136 34.54 33.45 -25.26
C HIS A 136 35.63 32.77 -26.09
N GLU A 137 35.75 33.20 -27.34
CA GLU A 137 36.89 32.89 -28.20
C GLU A 137 38.15 33.51 -27.62
N HIS A 138 39.21 32.71 -27.44
CA HIS A 138 40.58 33.20 -27.44
C HIS A 138 41.52 32.11 -27.92
N GLU A 139 42.17 32.38 -29.05
CA GLU A 139 43.28 31.62 -29.62
C GLU A 139 44.52 31.65 -28.70
N SER A 140 45.35 30.62 -28.90
CA SER A 140 46.82 30.59 -28.73
C SER A 140 47.38 29.89 -27.48
N GLY A 141 47.85 28.66 -27.73
CA GLY A 141 49.15 28.14 -27.28
C GLY A 141 49.42 28.02 -25.77
N GLY A 142 49.34 26.80 -25.23
CA GLY A 142 49.83 26.52 -23.89
C GLY A 142 49.74 25.03 -23.53
N ASN A 143 50.89 24.47 -23.20
CA ASN A 143 51.15 23.11 -22.72
C ASN A 143 50.14 22.64 -21.66
N VAL A 144 49.49 21.49 -21.83
CA VAL A 144 48.59 20.89 -20.83
C VAL A 144 49.31 19.71 -20.18
N ASP A 145 49.79 19.92 -18.95
CA ASP A 145 50.26 18.85 -18.06
C ASP A 145 49.06 17.98 -17.63
N CYS A 146 49.16 16.66 -17.82
CA CYS A 146 48.13 15.71 -17.37
C CYS A 146 48.13 15.61 -15.85
N VAL A 147 47.01 15.99 -15.20
CA VAL A 147 46.75 15.72 -13.78
C VAL A 147 46.12 14.33 -13.64
N PRO A 148 46.64 13.42 -12.80
CA PRO A 148 46.05 12.09 -12.63
C PRO A 148 44.87 12.13 -11.65
N GLY A 149 43.71 11.66 -12.09
CA GLY A 149 42.52 11.48 -11.27
C GLY A 149 41.49 10.62 -11.99
N ASP A 150 41.59 9.32 -11.72
CA ASP A 150 40.60 8.23 -11.78
C ASP A 150 39.83 7.93 -13.10
N ASP A 151 40.08 6.68 -13.56
CA ASP A 151 39.29 5.82 -14.46
C ASP A 151 39.17 6.16 -15.95
N CYS A 152 40.31 6.13 -16.65
CA CYS A 152 40.36 5.98 -18.12
C CYS A 152 40.09 4.53 -18.57
N THR A 153 38.82 4.10 -18.62
CA THR A 153 38.41 2.93 -19.43
C THR A 153 37.90 3.36 -20.80
N SER A 154 38.82 3.81 -21.66
CA SER A 154 38.81 3.62 -23.13
C SER A 154 39.70 4.65 -23.81
N CYS A 155 40.97 4.29 -24.02
CA CYS A 155 41.77 4.91 -25.06
C CYS A 155 42.18 3.82 -26.03
N ALA A 156 41.30 3.54 -26.99
CA ALA A 156 41.70 2.97 -28.25
C ALA A 156 42.20 4.13 -29.11
N ASP A 157 43.47 4.48 -28.99
CA ASP A 157 44.16 5.22 -30.05
C ASP A 157 45.66 4.92 -30.04
N SER A 158 46.13 4.55 -31.22
CA SER A 158 47.47 4.08 -31.53
C SER A 158 48.47 5.23 -31.52
N SER A 159 49.08 5.53 -30.38
CA SER A 159 50.44 6.12 -30.28
C SER A 159 50.86 6.31 -28.83
N CYS A 160 51.44 5.27 -28.21
CA CYS A 160 52.17 5.40 -26.96
C CYS A 160 53.53 4.72 -27.14
N GLU A 161 54.57 5.50 -27.44
CA GLU A 161 55.95 5.02 -27.37
C GLU A 161 56.35 4.89 -25.89
N HIS A 162 56.54 3.65 -25.42
CA HIS A 162 57.03 3.37 -24.08
C HIS A 162 58.53 3.70 -23.96
N SER A 163 58.86 4.85 -23.39
CA SER A 163 60.19 5.06 -22.79
C SER A 163 60.25 4.31 -21.46
N ARG A 164 60.92 3.15 -21.46
CA ARG A 164 61.30 2.42 -20.25
C ARG A 164 62.35 3.23 -19.48
N VAL A 165 62.06 3.60 -18.24
CA VAL A 165 63.09 3.94 -17.25
C VAL A 165 63.04 2.87 -16.17
N ALA A 166 64.17 2.18 -16.02
CA ALA A 166 64.43 1.20 -14.97
C ALA A 166 64.76 1.93 -13.66
N ASN A 167 64.20 1.46 -12.55
CA ASN A 167 64.64 1.86 -11.21
C ASN A 167 65.73 0.87 -10.73
N GLU A 168 66.86 1.42 -10.30
CA GLU A 168 67.68 0.89 -9.18
C GLU A 168 67.32 1.64 -7.90
#